data_AF-A0A8X8GMK7-F1
#
_entry.id   AF-A0A8X8GMK7-F1
#
_cell.length_a   1.000
_cell.length_b   1.000
_cell.length_c   1.000
_cell.angle_alpha   90.00
_cell.angle_beta   90.00
_cell.angle_gamma   90.00
#
_symmetry.space_group_name_H-M   'P 1'
#
loop_
_entity.id
_entity.type
_entity.pdbx_description
1 polymer ?
#
loop_
_entity_poly.entity_id
_entity_poly.type
_entity_poly.pdbx_seq_one_letter_code
_entity_poly.pdbx_strand_id
1 'polypeptide(L)'
;MPNFPDDIVREMNNEKKAIESTYQDDGNLQKPKKQKNAYTTIKVSREYKELFDVLAHKAFSKRIEFIEEIIESWAKNNGEQEILELFAKGQLPTRRR
;
A
#
# COMPACT_ATOMS: atom_id res chain seq x y z
N MET A 1 44.05 19.08 38.84
CA MET A 1 42.79 18.83 38.11
C MET A 1 41.68 19.56 38.85
N PRO A 2 40.83 20.36 38.18
CA PRO A 2 39.75 21.05 38.87
C PRO A 2 38.64 20.05 39.20
N ASN A 3 38.39 19.86 40.50
CA ASN A 3 37.25 19.10 41.04
C ASN A 3 36.00 19.98 40.89
N PHE A 4 35.12 19.61 39.96
CA PHE A 4 33.77 20.18 39.90
C PHE A 4 32.91 19.53 40.99
N PRO A 5 32.06 20.30 41.70
CA PRO A 5 31.16 19.76 42.71
C PRO A 5 30.14 18.79 42.09
N ASP A 6 29.93 17.66 42.76
CA ASP A 6 29.12 16.50 42.30
C ASP A 6 27.67 16.86 41.92
N ASP A 7 27.15 17.98 42.41
CA ASP A 7 25.77 18.42 42.16
C ASP A 7 25.54 18.82 40.69
N ILE A 8 26.54 19.38 40.01
CA ILE A 8 26.44 19.75 38.58
C ILE A 8 26.41 18.50 37.70
N VAL A 9 27.14 17.44 38.09
CA VAL A 9 27.19 16.18 37.35
C VAL A 9 25.86 15.42 37.47
N ARG A 10 25.17 15.53 38.62
CA ARG A 10 23.85 14.93 38.82
C ARG A 10 22.77 15.58 37.95
N GLU A 11 22.78 16.90 37.83
CA GLU A 11 21.79 17.65 37.04
C GLU A 11 21.94 17.33 35.54
N MET A 12 23.19 17.30 35.03
CA MET A 12 23.48 16.90 33.65
C MET A 12 23.10 15.44 33.32
N ASN A 13 23.17 14.53 34.29
CA ASN A 13 22.77 13.13 34.10
C ASN A 13 21.25 12.93 34.09
N ASN A 14 20.50 13.76 34.81
CA ASN A 14 19.04 13.72 34.82
C ASN A 14 18.45 14.33 33.54
N GLU A 15 19.05 15.39 33.00
CA GLU A 15 18.68 15.94 31.69
C GLU A 15 18.94 14.94 30.55
N LYS A 16 20.07 14.22 30.58
CA LYS A 16 20.35 13.15 29.59
C LYS A 16 19.34 12.00 29.65
N LYS A 17 18.90 11.59 30.85
CA LYS A 17 17.85 10.57 31.01
C LYS A 17 16.48 11.04 30.52
N ALA A 18 16.16 12.32 30.66
CA ALA A 18 14.89 12.88 30.16
C ALA A 18 14.82 12.93 28.63
N ILE A 19 15.97 13.13 27.96
CA ILE A 19 16.05 13.17 26.49
C ILE A 19 16.03 11.75 25.89
N GLU A 20 16.60 10.76 26.57
CA GLU A 20 16.52 9.34 26.13
C GLU A 20 15.12 8.71 26.33
N SER A 21 14.23 9.34 27.11
CA SER A 21 12.91 8.79 27.47
C SER A 21 11.74 9.29 26.59
N THR A 22 11.99 10.08 25.54
CA THR A 22 10.90 10.66 24.70
C THR A 22 10.84 10.07 23.27
N TYR A 23 11.57 8.99 22.98
CA TYR A 23 11.24 8.13 21.84
C TYR A 23 10.81 6.78 22.38
N GLN A 24 9.60 6.80 22.95
CA GLN A 24 8.82 5.59 23.15
C GLN A 24 8.70 4.90 21.79
N ASP A 25 9.35 3.75 21.69
CA ASP A 25 8.78 2.48 21.25
C ASP A 25 7.38 2.60 20.62
N ASP A 26 7.32 3.14 19.40
CA ASP A 26 6.28 2.75 18.46
C ASP A 26 6.63 1.34 17.99
N GLY A 27 6.28 0.42 18.89
CA GLY A 27 6.49 -0.99 18.75
C GLY A 27 6.01 -1.44 17.39
N ASN A 28 6.92 -2.04 16.64
CA ASN A 28 6.61 -3.08 15.68
C ASN A 28 5.35 -2.78 14.85
N LEU A 29 5.27 -1.59 14.25
CA LEU A 29 4.51 -1.40 13.03
C LEU A 29 5.18 -2.33 12.04
N GLN A 30 4.76 -3.61 12.05
CA GLN A 30 4.83 -4.49 10.92
C GLN A 30 4.22 -3.67 9.81
N LYS A 31 5.07 -2.94 9.08
CA LYS A 31 4.70 -2.29 7.83
C LYS A 31 3.90 -3.36 7.12
N PRO A 32 2.60 -3.14 6.84
CA PRO A 32 1.77 -4.17 6.25
C PRO A 32 2.58 -4.69 5.09
N LYS A 33 2.98 -5.98 5.16
CA LYS A 33 3.87 -6.58 4.17
C LYS A 33 3.24 -6.20 2.84
N LYS A 34 3.85 -5.27 2.09
CA LYS A 34 3.32 -4.85 0.79
C LYS A 34 3.16 -6.16 0.05
N GLN A 35 1.92 -6.63 -0.09
CA GLN A 35 1.64 -7.85 -0.82
C GLN A 35 2.29 -7.60 -2.16
N LYS A 36 3.28 -8.41 -2.51
CA LYS A 36 3.96 -8.26 -3.79
C LYS A 36 2.86 -8.31 -4.83
N ASN A 37 2.73 -7.26 -5.64
CA ASN A 37 1.74 -7.22 -6.70
C ASN A 37 1.88 -8.50 -7.53
N ALA A 38 0.88 -9.36 -7.46
CA ALA A 38 0.87 -10.60 -8.20
C ALA A 38 0.27 -10.31 -9.57
N TYR A 39 1.12 -10.32 -10.59
CA TYR A 39 0.67 -10.11 -11.96
C TYR A 39 0.25 -11.45 -12.58
N THR A 40 -0.82 -11.43 -13.35
CA THR A 40 -1.32 -12.57 -14.11
C THR A 40 -1.54 -12.18 -15.57
N THR A 41 -1.75 -13.16 -16.45
CA THR A 41 -1.99 -12.95 -17.87
C THR A 41 -3.41 -13.35 -18.23
N ILE A 42 -4.13 -12.48 -18.93
CA ILE A 42 -5.45 -12.75 -19.51
C ILE A 42 -5.27 -12.97 -21.02
N LYS A 43 -5.87 -14.03 -21.55
CA LYS A 43 -5.88 -14.30 -23.00
C LYS A 43 -7.07 -13.58 -23.63
N VAL A 44 -6.80 -12.85 -24.70
CA VAL A 44 -7.79 -12.16 -25.54
C VAL A 44 -7.48 -12.44 -27.00
N SER A 45 -8.47 -12.29 -27.89
CA SER A 45 -8.23 -12.39 -29.33
C SER A 45 -7.39 -11.21 -29.82
N ARG A 46 -6.69 -11.43 -30.95
CA ARG A 46 -5.75 -10.45 -31.50
C ARG A 46 -6.39 -9.10 -31.81
N GLU A 47 -7.58 -9.12 -32.42
CA GLU A 47 -8.32 -7.91 -32.80
C GLU A 47 -8.63 -7.03 -31.58
N TYR A 48 -9.04 -7.65 -30.47
CA TYR A 48 -9.33 -6.93 -29.24
C TYR A 48 -8.08 -6.42 -28.55
N LYS A 49 -6.94 -7.12 -28.68
CA LYS A 49 -5.65 -6.60 -28.21
C LYS A 49 -5.25 -5.33 -28.97
N GLU A 50 -5.40 -5.33 -30.29
CA GLU A 50 -5.08 -4.16 -31.13
C GLU A 50 -5.99 -2.96 -30.77
N LEU A 51 -7.30 -3.20 -30.62
CA LEU A 51 -8.23 -2.19 -30.14
C LEU A 51 -7.85 -1.66 -28.74
N PHE A 52 -7.54 -2.56 -27.81
CA PHE A 52 -7.14 -2.21 -26.45
C PHE A 52 -5.89 -1.34 -26.43
N ASP A 53 -4.88 -1.65 -27.26
CA ASP A 53 -3.65 -0.87 -27.35
C ASP A 53 -3.90 0.57 -27.82
N VAL A 54 -4.79 0.75 -28.80
CA VAL A 54 -5.20 2.07 -29.28
C VAL A 54 -5.94 2.86 -28.21
N LEU A 55 -6.86 2.20 -27.50
CA LEU A 55 -7.65 2.84 -26.43
C LEU A 55 -6.76 3.24 -25.24
N ALA A 56 -5.87 2.36 -24.79
CA ALA A 56 -4.93 2.66 -23.71
C ALA A 56 -4.02 3.84 -24.06
N HIS A 57 -3.51 3.87 -25.30
CA HIS A 57 -2.69 4.98 -25.79
C HIS A 57 -3.49 6.30 -25.83
N LYS A 58 -4.75 6.26 -26.29
CA LYS A 58 -5.63 7.44 -26.34
C LYS A 58 -5.96 7.97 -24.94
N ALA A 59 -6.06 7.09 -23.95
CA ALA A 59 -6.28 7.46 -22.55
C ALA A 59 -5.02 7.95 -21.83
N PHE A 60 -3.84 7.93 -22.47
CA PHE A 60 -2.53 8.18 -21.84
C PHE A 60 -2.27 7.29 -20.61
N SER A 61 -2.86 6.09 -20.57
CA SER A 61 -2.76 5.16 -19.44
C SER A 61 -1.87 3.97 -19.77
N LYS A 62 -1.19 3.43 -18.76
CA LYS A 62 -0.51 2.13 -18.93
C LYS A 62 -1.56 1.04 -19.12
N ARG A 63 -1.24 0.01 -19.90
CA ARG A 63 -2.13 -1.14 -20.15
C ARG A 63 -2.72 -1.73 -18.87
N ILE A 64 -1.89 -1.91 -17.84
CA ILE A 64 -2.34 -2.52 -16.57
C ILE A 64 -3.35 -1.61 -15.87
N GLU A 65 -3.00 -0.33 -15.69
CA GLU A 65 -3.86 0.69 -15.06
C GLU A 65 -5.18 0.83 -15.85
N PHE A 66 -5.11 0.79 -17.18
CA PHE A 66 -6.29 0.87 -18.04
C PHE A 66 -7.21 -0.37 -17.91
N ILE A 67 -6.65 -1.57 -17.74
CA ILE A 67 -7.44 -2.78 -17.45
C ILE A 67 -8.13 -2.66 -16.10
N GLU A 68 -7.42 -2.20 -15.06
CA GLU A 68 -7.97 -2.00 -13.72
C GLU A 68 -9.13 -0.99 -13.75
N GLU A 69 -8.97 0.13 -14.44
CA GLU A 69 -10.01 1.15 -14.63
C GLU A 69 -11.24 0.60 -15.35
N ILE A 70 -11.05 -0.21 -16.41
CA ILE A 70 -12.16 -0.86 -17.12
C ILE A 70 -12.93 -1.80 -16.20
N ILE A 71 -12.22 -2.61 -15.40
CA ILE A 71 -12.85 -3.56 -14.48
C ILE A 71 -13.68 -2.83 -13.43
N GLU A 72 -13.10 -1.80 -12.80
CA GLU A 72 -13.81 -1.00 -11.80
C GLU A 72 -15.02 -0.27 -12.39
N SER A 73 -14.85 0.35 -13.56
CA SER A 73 -15.91 1.11 -14.22
C SER A 73 -17.06 0.20 -14.64
N TRP A 74 -16.74 -0.98 -15.18
CA TRP A 74 -17.76 -1.97 -15.53
C TRP A 74 -18.52 -2.43 -14.29
N ALA A 75 -17.83 -2.75 -13.18
CA ALA A 75 -18.50 -3.18 -11.95
C ALA A 75 -19.43 -2.09 -11.38
N LYS A 76 -18.96 -0.83 -11.34
CA LYS A 76 -19.78 0.31 -10.90
C LYS A 76 -21.02 0.51 -11.78
N ASN A 77 -20.86 0.43 -13.10
CA ASN A 77 -21.95 0.68 -14.06
C ASN A 77 -22.99 -0.45 -14.11
N ASN A 78 -22.64 -1.67 -13.70
CA ASN A 78 -23.55 -2.81 -13.67
C ASN A 78 -24.16 -3.06 -12.27
N GLY A 79 -23.87 -2.22 -11.29
CA GLY A 79 -24.41 -2.37 -9.93
C GLY A 79 -23.76 -3.47 -9.10
N GLU A 80 -22.55 -3.92 -9.47
CA GLU A 80 -21.79 -4.96 -8.78
C GLU A 80 -21.05 -4.41 -7.54
N GLN A 81 -21.74 -3.57 -6.76
CA GLN A 81 -21.18 -2.87 -5.61
C GLN A 81 -20.73 -3.86 -4.51
N GLU A 82 -21.51 -4.93 -4.31
CA GLU A 82 -21.18 -5.99 -3.35
C GLU A 82 -19.86 -6.70 -3.71
N ILE A 83 -19.62 -6.94 -5.00
CA ILE A 83 -18.37 -7.55 -5.47
C ILE A 83 -17.19 -6.60 -5.25
N LEU A 84 -17.37 -5.30 -5.51
CA LEU A 84 -16.34 -4.29 -5.24
C LEU A 84 -16.00 -4.19 -3.74
N GLU A 85 -17.01 -4.28 -2.87
CA GLU A 85 -16.78 -4.31 -1.42
C GLU A 85 -16.04 -5.57 -0.97
N LEU A 86 -16.41 -6.74 -1.50
CA LEU A 86 -15.71 -7.99 -1.22
C LEU A 86 -14.26 -7.94 -1.75
N PHE A 87 -14.03 -7.33 -2.90
CA PHE A 87 -12.70 -7.09 -3.45
C PHE A 87 -11.86 -6.18 -2.54
N ALA A 88 -12.41 -5.05 -2.09
CA ALA A 88 -11.73 -4.14 -1.17
C ALA A 88 -11.38 -4.81 0.18
N LYS A 89 -12.20 -5.77 0.62
CA LYS A 89 -11.98 -6.58 1.83
C LYS A 89 -11.03 -7.77 1.59
N GLY A 90 -10.60 -8.05 0.36
CA GLY A 90 -9.79 -9.21 0.01
C GLY A 90 -10.53 -10.55 0.13
N GLN A 91 -11.87 -10.52 0.12
CA GLN A 91 -12.76 -11.65 0.37
C GLN A 91 -13.48 -12.13 -0.90
N LEU A 92 -12.90 -11.90 -2.08
CA LEU A 92 -13.47 -12.43 -3.31
C LEU A 92 -13.67 -13.95 -3.19
N PRO A 93 -14.86 -14.48 -3.55
CA PRO A 93 -15.13 -15.90 -3.45
C PRO A 93 -14.10 -16.65 -4.30
N THR A 94 -13.30 -17.49 -3.65
CA THR A 94 -12.38 -18.37 -4.37
C THR A 94 -13.22 -19.33 -5.20
N ARG A 95 -13.13 -19.22 -6.53
CA ARG A 95 -13.70 -20.21 -7.42
C ARG A 95 -13.06 -21.56 -7.07
N ARG A 96 -13.83 -22.48 -6.48
CA ARG A 96 -13.39 -23.87 -6.29
C ARG A 96 -13.06 -24.39 -7.69
N ARG A 97 -11.78 -24.70 -7.92
CA ARG A 97 -11.31 -25.33 -9.15
C ARG A 97 -11.79 -26.77 -9.22
#